data_AF-A0A7S4FS20-F1
#
_entry.id   AF-A0A7S4FS20-F1
#
_cell.length_a   1.000
_cell.length_b   1.000
_cell.length_c   1.000
_cell.angle_alpha   90.00
_cell.angle_beta   90.00
_cell.angle_gamma   90.00
#
_symmetry.space_group_name_H-M   'P 1'
#
loop_
_entity.id
_entity.type
_entity.pdbx_description
1 polymer ?
#
loop_
_entity_poly.entity_id
_entity_poly.type
_entity_poly.pdbx_seq_one_letter_code
_entity_poly.pdbx_strand_id
1 'polypeptide(L)'
;LQITLDLQGSGLFYSPGGTVCIHCPNQSCDMEATLQRLNLDGDRYLVVKPAAFSRGRESPHYPSWIPERPMTVRHLFTHYLDLRARLRRPLLHLLEHWCGDSAERAQIQRALASHEQFAQMVSERPSLIALLQQFESCQPPLARLLECLGQLKDRSFSVASAPLGWCKTVDLVFGVEREVLPSGTVFEGHCTTWMQQCAVVPSPPLTSLPVAAAPAKRAKDFCLPANLSDPMILV
;
A
#
# COMPACT_ATOMS: atom_id res chain seq x y z
N LEU A 1 -7.12 -13.32 -13.71
CA LEU A 1 -8.42 -12.92 -13.10
C LEU A 1 -8.90 -11.66 -13.79
N GLN A 2 -10.22 -11.40 -13.76
CA GLN A 2 -10.81 -10.18 -14.31
C GLN A 2 -11.69 -9.51 -13.25
N ILE A 3 -11.67 -8.18 -13.23
CA ILE A 3 -12.64 -7.36 -12.50
C ILE A 3 -13.16 -6.26 -13.41
N THR A 4 -14.45 -5.94 -13.26
CA THR A 4 -15.11 -4.83 -13.96
C THR A 4 -15.39 -3.74 -12.94
N LEU A 5 -14.87 -2.54 -13.17
CA LEU A 5 -15.13 -1.37 -12.34
C LEU A 5 -16.23 -0.53 -12.98
N ASP A 6 -17.21 -0.09 -12.19
CA ASP A 6 -18.19 0.91 -12.62
C ASP A 6 -17.64 2.32 -12.40
N LEU A 7 -17.58 3.12 -13.47
CA LEU A 7 -17.15 4.52 -13.49
C LEU A 7 -18.34 5.49 -13.48
N GLN A 8 -19.58 5.02 -13.36
CA GLN A 8 -20.75 5.89 -13.30
C GLN A 8 -20.64 6.89 -12.13
N GLY A 9 -20.83 8.18 -12.44
CA GLY A 9 -20.76 9.26 -11.44
C GLY A 9 -19.33 9.67 -11.04
N SER A 10 -18.30 8.97 -11.51
CA SER A 10 -16.89 9.27 -11.17
C SER A 10 -16.30 10.48 -11.92
N GLY A 11 -16.90 10.86 -13.06
CA GLY A 11 -16.33 11.87 -13.96
C GLY A 11 -15.10 11.38 -14.74
N LEU A 12 -14.77 10.09 -14.65
CA LEU A 12 -13.60 9.49 -15.29
C LEU A 12 -13.91 9.06 -16.72
N PHE A 13 -12.93 9.25 -17.60
CA PHE A 13 -12.94 8.79 -18.99
C PHE A 13 -11.63 8.06 -19.28
N TYR A 14 -11.69 7.03 -20.12
CA TYR A 14 -10.52 6.27 -20.55
C TYR A 14 -10.55 6.01 -22.05
N SER A 15 -9.39 5.69 -22.62
CA SER A 15 -9.23 5.19 -23.98
C SER A 15 -8.60 3.79 -23.95
N PRO A 16 -8.82 2.95 -24.97
CA PRO A 16 -8.04 1.73 -25.14
C PRO A 16 -6.54 2.04 -25.08
N GLY A 17 -5.79 1.19 -24.40
CA GLY A 17 -4.37 1.43 -24.12
C GLY A 17 -4.08 2.37 -22.94
N GLY A 18 -5.12 2.87 -22.27
CA GLY A 18 -4.99 3.63 -21.04
C GLY A 18 -4.64 2.76 -19.83
N THR A 19 -4.37 3.45 -18.72
CA THR A 19 -4.07 2.85 -17.41
C THR A 19 -5.01 3.44 -16.37
N VAL A 20 -5.46 2.60 -15.43
CA VAL A 20 -6.23 2.99 -14.25
C VAL A 20 -5.37 2.78 -13.01
N CYS A 21 -5.34 3.75 -12.11
CA CYS A 21 -4.73 3.59 -10.78
C CYS A 21 -5.80 3.15 -9.78
N ILE A 22 -5.49 2.14 -8.98
CA ILE A 22 -6.36 1.63 -7.92
C ILE A 22 -5.67 1.86 -6.57
N HIS A 23 -6.41 2.47 -5.66
CA HIS A 23 -6.03 2.57 -4.27
C HIS A 23 -6.53 1.34 -3.50
N CYS A 24 -5.63 0.39 -3.24
CA CYS A 24 -5.95 -0.86 -2.54
C CYS A 24 -5.71 -0.68 -1.02
N PRO A 25 -6.73 -0.79 -0.15
CA PRO A 25 -6.57 -0.67 1.30
C PRO A 25 -5.77 -1.84 1.87
N ASN A 26 -5.05 -1.64 2.98
CA ASN A 26 -4.41 -2.71 3.74
C ASN A 26 -5.41 -3.81 4.12
N GLN A 27 -4.94 -5.06 4.13
CA GLN A 27 -5.74 -6.20 4.56
C GLN A 27 -6.20 -6.00 6.01
N SER A 28 -7.49 -6.24 6.28
CA SER A 28 -8.05 -6.00 7.62
C SER A 28 -7.34 -6.81 8.69
N CYS A 29 -6.89 -8.04 8.40
CA CYS A 29 -6.14 -8.87 9.33
C CYS A 29 -4.82 -8.22 9.78
N ASP A 30 -4.00 -7.72 8.84
CA ASP A 30 -2.73 -7.07 9.16
C ASP A 30 -2.95 -5.76 9.94
N MET A 31 -3.96 -5.00 9.51
CA MET A 31 -4.30 -3.72 10.12
C MET A 31 -4.79 -3.92 11.57
N GLU A 32 -5.77 -4.80 11.81
CA GLU A 32 -6.29 -5.06 13.16
C GLU A 32 -5.21 -5.63 14.08
N ALA A 33 -4.42 -6.59 13.58
CA ALA A 33 -3.32 -7.16 14.35
C ALA A 33 -2.28 -6.11 14.72
N THR A 34 -1.99 -5.16 13.82
CA THR A 34 -1.07 -4.05 14.10
C THR A 34 -1.61 -3.11 15.17
N LEU A 35 -2.89 -2.71 15.08
CA LEU A 35 -3.52 -1.83 16.08
C LEU A 35 -3.54 -2.50 17.45
N GLN A 36 -3.94 -3.76 17.50
CA GLN A 36 -3.97 -4.55 18.73
C GLN A 36 -2.56 -4.67 19.33
N ARG A 37 -1.56 -5.02 18.52
CA ARG A 37 -0.18 -5.20 18.98
C ARG A 37 0.44 -3.91 19.53
N LEU A 38 0.07 -2.76 18.95
CA LEU A 38 0.52 -1.44 19.41
C LEU A 38 -0.38 -0.83 20.51
N ASN A 39 -1.43 -1.54 20.94
CA ASN A 39 -2.44 -1.06 21.89
C ASN A 39 -3.04 0.31 21.48
N LEU A 40 -3.42 0.42 20.19
CA LEU A 40 -4.00 1.62 19.62
C LEU A 40 -5.52 1.48 19.52
N ASP A 41 -6.23 2.51 19.98
CA ASP A 41 -7.65 2.68 19.70
C ASP A 41 -7.85 3.08 18.24
N GLY A 42 -8.41 2.17 17.44
CA GLY A 42 -8.67 2.37 16.02
C GLY A 42 -9.71 3.46 15.73
N ASP A 43 -10.64 3.72 16.65
CA ASP A 43 -11.74 4.67 16.46
C ASP A 43 -11.40 6.08 16.96
N ARG A 44 -10.25 6.22 17.64
CA ARG A 44 -9.71 7.51 18.02
C ARG A 44 -9.44 8.38 16.80
N TYR A 45 -9.94 9.61 16.83
CA TYR A 45 -9.63 10.64 15.83
C TYR A 45 -8.27 11.28 16.08
N LEU A 46 -7.57 11.58 14.99
CA LEU A 46 -6.33 12.33 14.97
C LEU A 46 -6.26 13.29 13.77
N VAL A 47 -5.31 14.22 13.85
CA VAL A 47 -4.87 15.06 12.72
C VAL A 47 -3.35 14.98 12.69
N VAL A 48 -2.79 14.50 11.59
CA VAL A 48 -1.33 14.53 11.38
C VAL A 48 -0.99 15.89 10.76
N LYS A 49 -0.13 16.66 11.43
CA LYS A 49 0.35 17.95 10.94
C LYS A 49 1.81 17.82 10.54
N PRO A 50 2.21 18.11 9.29
CA PRO A 50 3.62 18.20 8.93
C PRO A 50 4.37 19.11 9.90
N ALA A 51 5.65 18.83 10.13
CA ALA A 51 6.48 19.69 10.97
C ALA A 51 6.40 21.13 10.48
N ALA A 52 5.87 22.02 11.31
CA ALA A 52 6.06 23.45 11.12
C ALA A 52 7.50 23.78 11.48
N PHE A 53 8.16 24.62 10.67
CA PHE A 53 9.47 25.18 11.02
C PHE A 53 9.29 26.18 12.17
N SER A 54 9.19 25.70 13.40
CA SER A 54 9.15 26.53 14.60
C SER A 54 10.58 26.85 15.03
N ARG A 55 10.93 28.15 15.05
CA ARG A 55 12.23 28.69 15.48
C ARG A 55 12.76 27.98 16.74
N GLY A 56 13.70 27.06 16.56
CA GLY A 56 14.51 26.48 17.65
C GLY A 56 14.00 25.20 18.33
N ARG A 57 12.94 24.52 17.86
CA ARG A 57 12.58 23.16 18.32
C ARG A 57 12.34 22.24 17.12
N GLU A 58 13.10 21.15 17.04
CA GLU A 58 12.86 20.07 16.08
C GLU A 58 11.44 19.51 16.29
N SER A 59 10.53 19.87 15.40
CA SER A 59 9.21 19.24 15.36
C SER A 59 9.33 17.89 14.64
N PRO A 60 8.60 16.85 15.07
CA PRO A 60 8.56 15.58 14.36
C PRO A 60 8.21 15.80 12.88
N HIS A 61 9.12 15.43 11.97
CA HIS A 61 8.90 15.55 10.53
C HIS A 61 7.92 14.48 10.06
N TYR A 62 6.62 14.76 10.21
CA TYR A 62 5.59 13.89 9.64
C TYR A 62 5.49 14.07 8.12
N PRO A 63 5.20 12.99 7.38
CA PRO A 63 5.19 13.06 5.93
C PRO A 63 4.03 13.91 5.39
N SER A 64 4.33 14.76 4.40
CA SER A 64 3.35 15.66 3.76
C SER A 64 2.30 14.96 2.90
N TRP A 65 2.48 13.66 2.61
CA TRP A 65 1.50 12.85 1.88
C TRP A 65 0.35 12.36 2.77
N ILE A 66 0.44 12.51 4.09
CA ILE A 66 -0.69 12.28 4.99
C ILE A 66 -1.57 13.53 4.97
N PRO A 67 -2.87 13.43 4.60
CA PRO A 67 -3.74 14.59 4.55
C PRO A 67 -3.91 15.26 5.92
N GLU A 68 -3.80 16.59 5.94
CA GLU A 68 -4.04 17.44 7.12
C GLU A 68 -5.54 17.60 7.42
N ARG A 69 -6.22 16.48 7.70
CA ARG A 69 -7.65 16.46 8.05
C ARG A 69 -7.93 15.45 9.17
N PRO A 70 -9.00 15.65 9.96
CA PRO A 70 -9.43 14.66 10.93
C PRO A 70 -9.73 13.31 10.27
N MET A 71 -9.14 12.24 10.82
CA MET A 71 -9.44 10.85 10.45
C MET A 71 -9.23 9.93 11.66
N THR A 72 -9.80 8.73 11.62
CA THR A 72 -9.56 7.73 12.65
C THR A 72 -8.19 7.08 12.46
N VAL A 73 -7.60 6.55 13.54
CA VAL A 73 -6.36 5.75 13.47
C VAL A 73 -6.54 4.60 12.49
N ARG A 74 -7.69 3.92 12.54
CA ARG A 74 -8.04 2.85 11.60
C ARG A 74 -7.97 3.31 10.14
N HIS A 75 -8.58 4.45 9.81
CA HIS A 75 -8.55 4.99 8.45
C HIS A 75 -7.11 5.31 7.99
N LEU A 76 -6.26 5.82 8.91
CA LEU A 76 -4.84 6.05 8.64
C LEU A 76 -4.10 4.75 8.27
N PHE A 77 -4.24 3.70 9.08
CA PHE A 77 -3.60 2.40 8.83
C PHE A 77 -4.21 1.66 7.65
N THR A 78 -5.48 1.84 7.33
CA THR A 78 -6.13 1.18 6.19
C THR A 78 -5.70 1.79 4.86
N HIS A 79 -5.55 3.11 4.77
CA HIS A 79 -5.45 3.81 3.48
C HIS A 79 -4.15 4.58 3.24
N TYR A 80 -3.33 4.85 4.25
CA TYR A 80 -2.18 5.76 4.07
C TYR A 80 -0.83 5.13 4.37
N LEU A 81 -0.76 4.18 5.30
CA LEU A 81 0.51 3.59 5.74
C LEU A 81 0.81 2.29 5.00
N ASP A 82 1.99 2.15 4.42
CA ASP A 82 2.43 0.88 3.82
C ASP A 82 2.94 -0.07 4.92
N LEU A 83 2.07 -1.01 5.32
CA LEU A 83 2.36 -1.99 6.39
C LEU A 83 3.23 -3.16 5.90
N ARG A 84 3.43 -3.30 4.59
CA ARG A 84 4.24 -4.35 3.95
C ARG A 84 5.41 -3.75 3.18
N ALA A 85 5.78 -2.50 3.50
CA ALA A 85 6.89 -1.82 2.86
C ALA A 85 8.19 -2.61 3.05
N ARG A 86 9.07 -2.56 2.04
CA ARG A 86 10.44 -3.11 2.16
C ARG A 86 11.10 -2.55 3.42
N LEU A 87 11.58 -3.45 4.30
CA LEU A 87 12.24 -3.09 5.54
C LEU A 87 13.42 -2.12 5.30
N ARG A 88 13.46 -1.04 6.08
CA ARG A 88 14.53 -0.04 6.07
C ARG A 88 15.14 0.09 7.46
N ARG A 89 16.43 0.43 7.52
CA ARG A 89 17.18 0.63 8.78
C ARG A 89 16.52 1.59 9.78
N PRO A 90 15.88 2.71 9.38
CA PRO A 90 15.19 3.59 10.34
C PRO A 90 14.11 2.88 11.17
N LEU A 91 13.36 1.95 10.56
CA LEU A 91 12.35 1.18 11.30
C LEU A 91 13.01 0.27 12.34
N LEU A 92 14.14 -0.37 12.03
CA LEU A 92 14.86 -1.19 13.00
C LEU A 92 15.46 -0.36 14.14
N HIS A 93 16.05 0.81 13.84
CA HIS A 93 16.52 1.71 14.90
C HIS A 93 15.38 2.21 15.80
N LEU A 94 14.20 2.47 15.21
CA LEU A 94 13.02 2.79 15.99
C LEU A 94 12.64 1.64 16.92
N LEU A 95 12.55 0.41 16.39
CA LEU A 95 12.22 -0.77 17.20
C LEU A 95 13.25 -0.99 18.30
N GLU A 96 14.54 -0.93 17.99
CA GLU A 96 15.65 -1.05 18.95
C GLU A 96 15.49 -0.09 20.14
N HIS A 97 15.16 1.18 19.86
CA HIS A 97 14.99 2.20 20.89
C HIS A 97 13.80 1.92 21.83
N TRP A 98 12.74 1.32 21.30
CA TRP A 98 11.50 1.03 22.04
C TRP A 98 11.38 -0.45 22.43
N CYS A 99 12.46 -1.22 22.35
CA CYS A 99 12.54 -2.65 22.67
C CYS A 99 12.84 -2.86 24.16
N GLY A 100 11.91 -3.42 24.94
CA GLY A 100 12.10 -3.64 26.38
C GLY A 100 13.05 -4.79 26.74
N ASP A 101 13.11 -5.82 25.91
CA ASP A 101 13.91 -7.03 26.12
C ASP A 101 15.33 -6.87 25.58
N SER A 102 16.32 -7.33 26.35
CA SER A 102 17.73 -7.17 26.00
C SER A 102 18.20 -8.14 24.91
N ALA A 103 17.62 -9.33 24.82
CA ALA A 103 17.95 -10.33 23.80
C ALA A 103 17.37 -9.94 22.43
N GLU A 104 16.12 -9.47 22.39
CA GLU A 104 15.49 -8.90 21.20
C GLU A 104 16.29 -7.68 20.71
N ARG A 105 16.64 -6.75 21.61
CA ARG A 105 17.43 -5.57 21.26
C ARG A 105 18.79 -5.95 20.67
N ALA A 106 19.47 -6.94 21.27
CA ALA A 106 20.73 -7.45 20.75
C ALA A 106 20.58 -8.11 19.36
N GLN A 107 19.43 -8.75 19.07
CA GLN A 107 19.13 -9.28 17.74
C GLN A 107 18.97 -8.16 16.71
N ILE A 108 18.24 -7.10 17.04
CA ILE A 108 18.07 -5.92 16.17
C ILE A 108 19.44 -5.26 15.91
N GLN A 109 20.27 -5.10 16.94
CA GLN A 109 21.62 -4.54 16.82
C GLN A 109 22.54 -5.37 15.92
N ARG A 110 22.50 -6.71 16.04
CA ARG A 110 23.26 -7.61 15.16
C ARG A 110 22.83 -7.44 13.70
N ALA A 111 21.52 -7.39 13.44
CA ALA A 111 21.00 -7.15 12.10
C ALA A 111 21.42 -5.78 11.56
N LEU A 112 21.43 -4.74 12.38
CA LEU A 112 21.88 -3.40 11.99
C LEU A 112 23.41 -3.34 11.72
N ALA A 113 24.22 -4.06 12.50
CA ALA A 113 25.67 -4.07 12.36
C ALA A 113 26.17 -4.85 11.13
N SER A 114 25.41 -5.84 10.65
CA SER A 114 25.78 -6.67 9.49
C SER A 114 24.95 -6.35 8.25
N HIS A 115 25.61 -5.99 7.15
CA HIS A 115 24.94 -5.79 5.86
C HIS A 115 24.26 -7.08 5.38
N GLU A 116 24.90 -8.24 5.57
CA GLU A 116 24.38 -9.55 5.18
C GLU A 116 23.13 -9.93 5.98
N GLN A 117 23.17 -9.80 7.31
CA GLN A 117 22.00 -10.12 8.15
C GLN A 117 20.84 -9.16 7.87
N PHE A 118 21.12 -7.87 7.65
CA PHE A 118 20.09 -6.93 7.23
C PHE A 118 19.50 -7.32 5.87
N ALA A 119 20.33 -7.68 4.89
CA ALA A 119 19.87 -8.09 3.56
C ALA A 119 19.03 -9.38 3.62
N GLN A 120 19.42 -10.35 4.45
CA GLN A 120 18.66 -11.56 4.70
C GLN A 120 17.28 -11.22 5.28
N MET A 121 17.23 -10.38 6.32
CA MET A 121 15.96 -9.95 6.92
C MET A 121 15.08 -9.18 5.93
N VAL A 122 15.67 -8.35 5.07
CA VAL A 122 14.95 -7.65 3.99
C VAL A 122 14.41 -8.63 2.93
N SER A 123 15.14 -9.71 2.65
CA SER A 123 14.76 -10.73 1.65
C SER A 123 13.51 -11.53 2.06
N GLU A 124 13.27 -11.64 3.37
CA GLU A 124 12.04 -12.23 3.92
C GLU A 124 10.81 -11.30 3.82
N ARG A 125 10.98 -10.07 3.32
CA ARG A 125 9.90 -9.08 3.14
C ARG A 125 8.94 -8.97 4.33
N PRO A 126 9.44 -8.83 5.58
CA PRO A 126 8.58 -8.86 6.75
C PRO A 126 7.62 -7.66 6.74
N SER A 127 6.35 -7.92 7.05
CA SER A 127 5.38 -6.86 7.34
C SER A 127 5.66 -6.21 8.69
N LEU A 128 5.10 -5.03 8.92
CA LEU A 128 5.20 -4.35 10.21
C LEU A 128 4.69 -5.24 11.35
N ILE A 129 3.56 -5.92 11.16
CA ILE A 129 3.01 -6.83 12.18
C ILE A 129 3.95 -8.01 12.44
N ALA A 130 4.56 -8.60 11.39
CA ALA A 130 5.53 -9.68 11.57
C ALA A 130 6.75 -9.23 12.38
N LEU A 131 7.26 -8.00 12.15
CA LEU A 131 8.34 -7.43 12.96
C LEU A 131 7.93 -7.22 14.42
N LEU A 132 6.73 -6.68 14.66
CA LEU A 132 6.23 -6.44 16.02
C LEU A 132 5.93 -7.75 16.76
N GLN A 133 5.58 -8.82 16.06
CA GLN A 133 5.43 -10.16 16.62
C GLN A 133 6.78 -10.84 16.86
N GLN A 134 7.77 -10.60 16.00
CA GLN A 134 9.13 -11.11 16.21
C GLN A 134 9.83 -10.44 17.40
N PHE A 135 9.57 -9.15 17.62
CA PHE A 135 10.11 -8.37 18.73
C PHE A 135 8.97 -7.91 19.64
N GLU A 136 8.47 -8.81 20.48
CA GLU A 136 7.28 -8.63 21.30
C GLU A 136 7.45 -7.53 22.37
N SER A 137 8.68 -7.27 22.79
CA SER A 137 8.97 -6.21 23.75
C SER A 137 9.03 -4.82 23.12
N CYS A 138 9.01 -4.70 21.79
CA CYS A 138 8.99 -3.43 21.09
C CYS A 138 7.62 -2.74 21.21
N GLN A 139 7.58 -1.53 21.75
CA GLN A 139 6.34 -0.73 21.88
C GLN A 139 6.53 0.72 21.37
N PRO A 140 6.79 0.92 20.07
CA PRO A 140 6.98 2.27 19.53
C PRO A 140 5.67 3.08 19.58
N PRO A 141 5.70 4.35 20.01
CA PRO A 141 4.55 5.25 19.92
C PRO A 141 4.17 5.49 18.45
N LEU A 142 2.86 5.59 18.18
CA LEU A 142 2.32 5.88 16.85
C LEU A 142 3.03 7.06 16.18
N ALA A 143 3.22 8.16 16.93
CA ALA A 143 3.91 9.35 16.44
C ALA A 143 5.28 9.02 15.81
N ARG A 144 6.11 8.22 16.48
CA ARG A 144 7.46 7.88 15.98
C ARG A 144 7.40 6.88 14.83
N LEU A 145 6.40 6.01 14.83
CA LEU A 145 6.17 5.07 13.74
C LEU A 145 5.83 5.79 12.42
N LEU A 146 5.04 6.88 12.48
CA LEU A 146 4.68 7.67 11.30
C LEU A 146 5.89 8.33 10.60
N GLU A 147 6.99 8.54 11.31
CA GLU A 147 8.23 9.08 10.73
C GLU A 147 8.98 8.03 9.88
N CYS A 148 8.77 6.74 10.18
CA CYS A 148 9.48 5.64 9.54
C CYS A 148 8.67 4.95 8.43
N LEU A 149 7.35 4.90 8.57
CA LEU A 149 6.47 4.21 7.62
C LEU A 149 6.34 4.98 6.30
N GLY A 150 6.24 4.21 5.22
CA GLY A 150 6.04 4.76 3.88
C GLY A 150 4.55 4.99 3.56
N GLN A 151 4.32 5.71 2.47
CA GLN A 151 2.99 5.88 1.89
C GLN A 151 2.52 4.58 1.22
N LEU A 152 1.29 4.17 1.50
CA LEU A 152 0.57 3.16 0.73
C LEU A 152 0.28 3.72 -0.68
N LYS A 153 0.96 3.16 -1.68
CA LYS A 153 0.91 3.67 -3.06
C LYS A 153 -0.21 3.00 -3.86
N ASP A 154 -0.83 3.79 -4.73
CA ASP A 154 -1.73 3.28 -5.75
C ASP A 154 -1.00 2.37 -6.74
N ARG A 155 -1.75 1.45 -7.35
CA ARG A 155 -1.23 0.52 -8.36
C ARG A 155 -1.89 0.75 -9.70
N SER A 156 -1.05 0.88 -10.72
CA SER A 156 -1.43 1.08 -12.11
C SER A 156 -1.74 -0.26 -12.78
N PHE A 157 -2.90 -0.35 -13.43
CA PHE A 157 -3.33 -1.48 -14.24
C PHE A 157 -3.70 -1.03 -15.64
N SER A 158 -3.26 -1.79 -16.64
CA SER A 158 -3.67 -1.56 -18.03
C SER A 158 -5.15 -1.87 -18.21
N VAL A 159 -5.83 -1.00 -18.93
CA VAL A 159 -7.24 -1.22 -19.27
C VAL A 159 -7.37 -2.34 -20.30
N ALA A 160 -8.23 -3.31 -20.01
CA ALA A 160 -8.49 -4.48 -20.84
C ALA A 160 -9.84 -4.42 -21.58
N SER A 161 -10.46 -3.25 -21.64
CA SER A 161 -11.73 -3.01 -22.33
C SER A 161 -11.61 -1.84 -23.31
N ALA A 162 -12.51 -1.77 -24.27
CA ALA A 162 -12.72 -0.59 -25.10
C ALA A 162 -14.06 0.05 -24.75
N PRO A 163 -14.15 1.39 -24.68
CA PRO A 163 -15.41 2.08 -24.44
C PRO A 163 -16.26 1.99 -25.72
N LEU A 164 -17.01 0.91 -25.87
CA LEU A 164 -17.99 0.76 -26.95
C LEU A 164 -19.26 1.53 -26.55
N GLY A 165 -19.50 2.68 -27.19
CA GLY A 165 -20.68 3.51 -26.94
C GLY A 165 -20.63 4.26 -25.61
N TRP A 166 -21.71 4.16 -24.81
CA TRP A 166 -21.87 4.86 -23.53
C TRP A 166 -21.44 4.03 -22.32
N CYS A 167 -20.72 2.93 -22.53
CA CYS A 167 -20.34 2.03 -21.44
C CYS A 167 -19.42 2.77 -20.45
N LYS A 168 -19.87 2.89 -19.20
CA LYS A 168 -19.11 3.52 -18.10
C LYS A 168 -18.38 2.48 -17.26
N THR A 169 -18.09 1.31 -17.80
CA THR A 169 -17.32 0.28 -17.09
C THR A 169 -15.91 0.21 -17.63
N VAL A 170 -14.98 -0.23 -16.79
CA VAL A 170 -13.62 -0.55 -17.20
C VAL A 170 -13.23 -1.93 -16.70
N ASP A 171 -12.85 -2.80 -17.64
CA ASP A 171 -12.32 -4.11 -17.31
C ASP A 171 -10.82 -4.05 -17.08
N LEU A 172 -10.37 -4.76 -16.05
CA LEU A 172 -8.97 -4.99 -15.73
C LEU A 172 -8.69 -6.48 -15.67
N VAL A 173 -7.61 -6.90 -16.34
CA VAL A 173 -7.10 -8.27 -16.29
C VAL A 173 -5.79 -8.26 -15.53
N PHE A 174 -5.68 -9.13 -14.52
CA PHE A 174 -4.52 -9.18 -13.63
C PHE A 174 -4.19 -10.61 -13.18
N GLY A 175 -2.92 -10.84 -12.86
CA GLY A 175 -2.43 -12.01 -12.14
C GLY A 175 -2.28 -11.71 -10.65
N VAL A 176 -2.44 -12.71 -9.80
CA VAL A 176 -2.11 -12.59 -8.38
C VAL A 176 -0.60 -12.74 -8.24
N GLU A 177 0.07 -11.68 -7.78
CA GLU A 177 1.50 -11.74 -7.52
C GLU A 177 1.75 -12.67 -6.33
N ARG A 178 2.56 -13.70 -6.56
CA ARG A 178 2.96 -14.67 -5.54
C ARG A 178 4.44 -15.02 -5.71
N GLU A 179 5.15 -15.09 -4.60
CA GLU A 179 6.57 -15.42 -4.57
C GLU A 179 6.86 -16.26 -3.32
N VAL A 180 7.66 -17.32 -3.45
CA VAL A 180 8.12 -18.09 -2.30
C VAL A 180 9.35 -17.40 -1.73
N LEU A 181 9.25 -16.95 -0.48
CA LEU A 181 10.34 -16.29 0.25
C LEU A 181 11.39 -17.33 0.69
N PRO A 182 12.62 -16.91 1.09
CA PRO A 182 13.65 -17.85 1.52
C PRO A 182 13.24 -18.70 2.73
N SER A 183 12.39 -18.18 3.62
CA SER A 183 11.77 -18.95 4.71
C SER A 183 10.77 -20.04 4.27
N GLY A 184 10.41 -20.09 2.99
CA GLY A 184 9.36 -20.97 2.43
C GLY A 184 7.94 -20.38 2.53
N THR A 185 7.79 -19.22 3.18
CA THR A 185 6.51 -18.51 3.26
C THR A 185 6.13 -17.94 1.89
N VAL A 186 4.84 -17.98 1.53
CA VAL A 186 4.36 -17.36 0.30
C VAL A 186 4.06 -15.89 0.54
N PHE A 187 4.82 -15.02 -0.12
CA PHE A 187 4.48 -13.62 -0.28
C PHE A 187 3.35 -13.48 -1.29
N GLU A 188 2.34 -12.68 -0.98
CA GLU A 188 1.30 -12.30 -1.91
C GLU A 188 1.25 -10.78 -2.09
N GLY A 189 1.11 -10.35 -3.34
CA GLY A 189 1.04 -8.94 -3.71
C GLY A 189 -0.21 -8.28 -3.15
N HIS A 190 0.00 -7.19 -2.42
CA HIS A 190 -1.03 -6.45 -1.69
C HIS A 190 -2.30 -6.18 -2.50
N CYS A 191 -2.15 -5.45 -3.61
CA CYS A 191 -3.29 -4.97 -4.39
C CYS A 191 -3.93 -6.09 -5.23
N THR A 192 -3.14 -7.03 -5.75
CA THR A 192 -3.67 -8.14 -6.55
C THR A 192 -4.43 -9.15 -5.71
N THR A 193 -4.01 -9.41 -4.46
CA THR A 193 -4.76 -10.24 -3.51
C THR A 193 -6.07 -9.58 -3.11
N TRP A 194 -6.04 -8.27 -2.84
CA TRP A 194 -7.27 -7.52 -2.55
C TRP A 194 -8.24 -7.53 -3.75
N MET A 195 -7.75 -7.30 -4.98
CA MET A 195 -8.58 -7.36 -6.18
C MET A 195 -9.15 -8.76 -6.43
N GLN A 196 -8.38 -9.82 -6.15
CA GLN A 196 -8.88 -11.20 -6.21
C GLN A 196 -10.04 -11.41 -5.23
N GLN A 197 -9.92 -10.93 -3.99
CA GLN A 197 -11.00 -11.01 -3.00
C GLN A 197 -12.26 -10.27 -3.48
N CYS A 198 -12.10 -9.09 -4.08
CA CYS A 198 -13.22 -8.34 -4.67
C CYS A 198 -13.88 -9.09 -5.84
N ALA A 199 -13.11 -9.79 -6.68
CA ALA A 199 -13.62 -10.51 -7.84
C ALA A 199 -14.44 -11.78 -7.48
N VAL A 200 -14.19 -12.37 -6.31
CA VAL A 200 -14.89 -13.59 -5.84
C VAL A 200 -16.24 -13.26 -5.21
N VAL A 201 -16.45 -12.03 -4.75
CA VAL A 201 -17.74 -11.60 -4.20
C VAL A 201 -18.70 -11.31 -5.37
N PRO A 202 -19.80 -12.07 -5.53
CA PRO A 202 -20.79 -11.78 -6.57
C PRO A 202 -21.46 -10.45 -6.22
N SER A 203 -21.01 -9.38 -6.88
CA SER A 203 -21.47 -8.00 -6.71
C SER A 203 -21.49 -7.48 -5.26
N PRO A 204 -20.45 -6.78 -4.78
CA PRO A 204 -20.68 -5.85 -3.68
C PRO A 204 -21.60 -4.74 -4.17
N PRO A 205 -22.55 -4.24 -3.35
CA PRO A 205 -23.35 -3.09 -3.72
C PRO A 205 -22.42 -1.89 -3.75
N LEU A 206 -21.95 -1.50 -4.94
CA LEU A 206 -21.35 -0.19 -5.25
C LEU A 206 -20.63 0.46 -4.05
N THR A 207 -19.74 -0.26 -3.37
CA THR A 207 -18.78 0.40 -2.51
C THR A 207 -17.82 0.97 -3.52
N SER A 208 -18.02 2.23 -3.87
CA SER A 208 -17.12 3.04 -4.68
C SER A 208 -15.72 2.64 -4.29
N LEU A 209 -15.09 1.77 -5.08
CA LEU A 209 -13.68 1.55 -4.92
C LEU A 209 -13.12 2.96 -5.03
N PRO A 210 -12.25 3.41 -4.11
CA PRO A 210 -11.50 4.62 -4.36
C PRO A 210 -10.55 4.29 -5.51
N VAL A 211 -11.13 4.14 -6.70
CA VAL A 211 -10.47 4.33 -7.96
C VAL A 211 -10.24 5.82 -7.95
N ALA A 212 -9.14 6.23 -7.31
CA ALA A 212 -8.41 7.37 -7.81
C ALA A 212 -7.89 6.93 -9.19
N ALA A 213 -8.80 6.75 -10.16
CA ALA A 213 -8.40 6.61 -11.54
C ALA A 213 -7.88 8.00 -11.87
N ALA A 214 -6.59 8.19 -11.68
CA ALA A 214 -5.93 9.24 -12.40
C ALA A 214 -6.28 8.99 -13.87
N PRO A 215 -6.78 10.00 -14.61
CA PRO A 215 -7.06 9.84 -16.02
C PRO A 215 -5.82 9.24 -16.65
N ALA A 216 -6.03 8.21 -17.48
CA ALA A 216 -4.98 7.57 -18.25
C ALA A 216 -4.02 8.66 -18.72
N LYS A 217 -2.77 8.67 -18.23
CA LYS A 217 -1.74 9.44 -18.92
C LYS A 217 -1.88 8.98 -20.34
N ARG A 218 -2.29 9.90 -21.24
CA ARG A 218 -2.49 9.61 -22.65
C ARG A 218 -1.17 8.99 -23.09
N ALA A 219 -1.13 7.66 -23.21
CA ALA A 219 0.06 6.99 -23.68
C ALA A 219 0.10 7.41 -25.14
N LYS A 220 0.87 8.46 -25.43
CA LYS A 220 1.07 8.92 -26.81
C LYS A 220 1.60 7.77 -27.69
N ASP A 221 2.13 6.73 -27.04
CA ASP A 221 2.84 5.62 -27.64
C ASP A 221 2.05 4.28 -27.61
N PHE A 222 0.87 4.22 -26.97
CA PHE A 222 0.05 3.00 -26.91
C PHE A 222 -1.40 3.30 -27.27
N CYS A 223 -1.62 3.54 -28.55
CA CYS A 223 -2.94 3.79 -29.13
C CYS A 223 -3.13 2.94 -30.39
N LEU A 224 -4.40 2.77 -30.80
CA LEU A 224 -4.71 2.21 -32.10
C LEU A 224 -4.12 3.09 -33.22
N PRO A 225 -3.77 2.52 -34.39
CA PRO A 225 -3.43 3.30 -35.57
C PRO A 225 -4.54 4.28 -35.91
N ALA A 226 -4.16 5.45 -36.45
CA ALA A 226 -5.13 6.44 -36.90
C ALA A 226 -6.02 5.92 -38.04
N ASN A 227 -5.46 5.05 -38.88
CA ASN A 227 -6.16 4.35 -39.95
C ASN A 227 -6.38 2.89 -39.56
N LEU A 228 -7.64 2.48 -39.42
CA LEU A 228 -8.00 1.11 -39.03
C LEU A 228 -7.70 0.06 -40.12
N SER A 229 -7.35 0.49 -41.34
CA SER A 229 -6.86 -0.42 -42.39
C SER A 229 -5.37 -0.76 -42.23
N ASP A 230 -4.63 -0.04 -41.39
CA ASP A 230 -3.22 -0.34 -41.14
C ASP A 230 -3.11 -1.62 -40.31
N PRO A 231 -2.24 -2.58 -40.69
CA PRO A 231 -2.10 -3.83 -39.95
C PRO A 231 -1.56 -3.59 -38.54
N MET A 232 -2.13 -4.29 -37.56
CA MET A 232 -1.68 -4.28 -36.18
C MET A 232 -1.10 -5.63 -35.78
N ILE A 233 0.07 -5.62 -35.14
CA ILE A 233 0.66 -6.80 -34.53
C ILE A 233 0.66 -6.58 -33.02
N LEU A 234 -0.11 -7.42 -32.32
CA LEU A 234 -0.15 -7.47 -30.85
C LEU A 234 0.69 -8.67 -30.42
N VAL A 235 1.63 -8.46 -29.50
CA VAL A 235 2.51 -9.49 -28.94
C VAL A 235 2.22 -9.65 -27.45
#